data_AF-A0A941MGE5-F1
#
_entry.id   AF-A0A941MGE5-F1
#
_cell.length_a   1.000
_cell.length_b   1.000
_cell.length_c   1.000
_cell.angle_alpha   90.00
_cell.angle_beta   90.00
_cell.angle_gamma   90.00
#
_symmetry.space_group_name_H-M   'P 1'
#
loop_
_entity.id
_entity.type
_entity.pdbx_description
1 polymer ?
#
loop_
_entity_poly.entity_id
_entity_poly.type
_entity_poly.pdbx_seq_one_letter_code
_entity_poly.pdbx_strand_id
1 'polypeptide(L)' 'MDLPKEHLSDAFERIAAWRADPWTVHNCPVCQTPGLQVIDRSARPYSEWYALTCATCGLDASLHIPLPGPGQM' A
#
# COMPACT_ATOMS: atom_id res chain seq x y z
N MET A 1 -0.07 2.80 14.10
CA MET A 1 -1.54 2.79 14.17
C MET A 1 -2.04 1.89 13.06
N ASP A 2 -2.98 0.99 13.32
CA ASP A 2 -3.46 0.01 12.32
C ASP A 2 -4.40 0.67 11.31
N LEU A 3 -4.39 0.20 10.05
CA LEU A 3 -5.27 0.70 8.99
C LEU A 3 -6.66 0.08 9.13
N PRO A 4 -7.73 0.87 9.35
CA PRO A 4 -9.07 0.32 9.42
C PRO A 4 -9.49 -0.35 8.11
N LYS A 5 -10.29 -1.42 8.20
CA LYS A 5 -10.74 -2.20 7.02
C LYS A 5 -11.53 -1.38 6.00
N GLU A 6 -12.14 -0.27 6.38
CA GLU A 6 -12.84 0.64 5.46
C GLU A 6 -11.85 1.40 4.55
N HIS A 7 -10.61 1.61 5.00
CA HIS A 7 -9.57 2.29 4.23
C HIS A 7 -8.66 1.32 3.47
N LEU A 8 -8.88 0.01 3.58
CA LEU A 8 -8.12 -1.01 2.86
C LEU A 8 -8.21 -0.84 1.34
N SER A 9 -9.42 -0.64 0.80
CA SER A 9 -9.64 -0.44 -0.65
C SER A 9 -8.86 0.76 -1.17
N ASP A 10 -8.98 1.88 -0.47
CA ASP A 10 -8.33 3.15 -0.79
C ASP A 10 -6.78 3.03 -0.65
N ALA A 11 -6.28 2.19 0.26
CA ALA A 11 -4.87 1.86 0.35
C ALA A 11 -4.37 0.97 -0.80
N PHE A 12 -5.17 0.00 -1.25
CA PHE A 12 -4.86 -0.81 -2.43
C PHE A 12 -4.79 0.03 -3.72
N GLU A 13 -5.73 0.96 -3.90
CA GLU A 13 -5.72 1.89 -5.04
C GLU A 13 -4.44 2.73 -5.07
N ARG A 14 -3.98 3.20 -3.91
CA ARG A 14 -2.71 3.94 -3.80
C ARG A 14 -1.50 3.08 -4.11
N ILE A 15 -1.46 1.83 -3.66
CA ILE A 15 -0.37 0.93 -4.04
C ILE A 15 -0.41 0.64 -5.54
N ALA A 16 -1.59 0.48 -6.14
CA ALA A 16 -1.73 0.28 -7.59
C ALA A 16 -1.23 1.51 -8.37
N ALA A 17 -1.59 2.72 -7.93
CA ALA A 17 -1.10 3.96 -8.50
C ALA A 17 0.42 4.16 -8.29
N TRP A 18 0.93 3.83 -7.09
CA TRP A 18 2.36 3.85 -6.77
C TRP A 18 3.15 2.86 -7.63
N ARG A 19 2.58 1.68 -7.91
CA ARG A 19 3.18 0.70 -8.84
C ARG A 19 3.30 1.25 -10.26
N ALA A 20 2.35 2.06 -10.69
CA ALA A 20 2.40 2.71 -12.00
C ALA A 20 3.40 3.89 -12.00
N ASP A 21 3.44 4.67 -10.91
CA ASP A 21 4.38 5.78 -10.76
C ASP A 21 4.89 5.89 -9.30
N PRO A 22 6.08 5.32 -8.99
CA PRO A 22 6.58 5.26 -7.61
C PRO A 22 7.07 6.63 -7.09
N TRP A 23 7.16 7.62 -7.96
CA TRP A 23 7.55 8.99 -7.65
C TRP A 23 6.37 9.87 -7.23
N THR A 24 5.14 9.40 -7.43
CA THR A 24 3.96 10.19 -7.11
C THR A 24 3.74 10.26 -5.60
N VAL A 25 3.37 11.45 -5.13
CA VAL A 25 3.07 11.68 -3.71
C VAL A 25 1.63 11.26 -3.46
N HIS A 26 1.46 10.18 -2.69
CA HIS A 26 0.14 9.75 -2.27
C HIS A 26 -0.27 10.42 -0.95
N ASN A 27 -1.57 10.68 -0.83
CA ASN A 27 -2.18 11.14 0.42
C ASN A 27 -2.47 9.95 1.32
N CYS A 28 -2.34 10.11 2.63
CA CYS A 28 -2.64 9.06 3.58
C CYS A 28 -4.16 8.74 3.60
N PRO A 29 -4.60 7.47 3.55
CA PRO A 29 -6.01 7.09 3.68
C PRO A 29 -6.68 7.60 4.95
N VAL A 30 -5.92 7.67 6.04
CA VAL A 30 -6.44 7.93 7.39
C VAL A 30 -6.51 9.42 7.69
N CYS A 31 -5.41 10.14 7.47
CA CYS A 31 -5.33 11.57 7.80
C CYS A 31 -5.40 12.49 6.57
N GLN A 32 -5.55 11.92 5.37
CA GLN A 32 -5.63 12.63 4.08
C GLN A 32 -4.44 13.56 3.77
N THR A 33 -3.35 13.44 4.52
CA THR A 33 -2.15 14.29 4.36
C THR A 33 -1.24 13.74 3.25
N PRO A 34 -0.72 14.58 2.34
CA PRO A 34 0.28 14.17 1.36
C PRO A 34 1.59 13.74 2.04
N GLY A 35 2.28 12.76 1.44
CA GLY A 35 3.54 12.21 1.96
C GLY A 35 3.43 10.80 2.53
N LEU A 36 2.45 10.02 2.07
CA LEU A 36 2.40 8.59 2.33
C LEU A 36 3.63 7.92 1.71
N GLN A 37 4.41 7.23 2.52
CA GLN A 37 5.53 6.42 2.07
C GLN A 37 5.04 5.01 1.80
N VAL A 38 5.34 4.51 0.60
CA VAL A 38 5.09 3.13 0.19
C VAL A 38 6.44 2.44 0.08
N ILE A 39 6.64 1.39 0.87
CA ILE A 39 7.87 0.60 0.89
C ILE A 39 7.54 -0.78 0.31
N ASP A 40 8.11 -1.07 -0.86
CA ASP A 40 8.07 -2.41 -1.43
C ASP A 40 8.97 -3.34 -0.61
N ARG A 41 8.35 -4.29 0.09
CA ARG A 41 9.00 -5.41 0.79
C ARG A 41 8.69 -6.73 0.10
N SER A 42 8.21 -6.68 -1.14
CA SER A 42 7.91 -7.85 -1.95
C SER A 42 9.15 -8.74 -2.10
N ALA A 43 8.94 -10.03 -1.86
CA ALA A 43 9.92 -11.05 -2.19
C ALA A 43 9.40 -11.78 -3.44
N ARG A 44 9.79 -11.29 -4.61
CA ARG A 44 9.59 -12.01 -5.88
C ARG A 44 10.24 -13.40 -5.73
N PRO A 45 9.58 -14.50 -6.13
CA PRO A 45 8.48 -14.55 -7.10
C PRO A 45 7.05 -14.75 -6.53
N TYR A 46 6.88 -15.00 -5.23
CA TYR A 46 5.62 -15.60 -4.73
C TYR A 46 4.71 -14.67 -3.93
N SER A 47 5.21 -13.55 -3.39
CA SER A 47 4.38 -12.68 -2.55
C SER A 47 4.81 -11.22 -2.61
N GLU A 48 3.85 -10.33 -2.86
CA GLU A 48 4.05 -8.89 -2.79
C GLU A 48 3.61 -8.37 -1.42
N TRP A 49 4.52 -7.67 -0.76
CA TRP A 49 4.28 -7.04 0.54
C TRP A 49 4.61 -5.57 0.41
N TYR A 50 3.66 -4.70 0.70
CA TYR A 50 3.85 -3.26 0.70
C TYR A 50 3.59 -2.72 2.09
N ALA A 51 4.60 -2.05 2.66
CA ALA A 51 4.44 -1.33 3.91
C ALA A 51 4.10 0.13 3.61
N LEU A 52 2.96 0.58 4.10
CA LEU A 52 2.46 1.94 4.04
C LEU A 52 2.79 2.64 5.35
N THR A 53 3.64 3.65 5.29
CA THR A 53 4.00 4.45 6.45
C THR A 53 3.62 5.91 6.26
N CYS A 54 3.03 6.53 7.28
CA CYS A 54 2.73 7.96 7.26
C CYS A 54 3.36 8.63 8.47
N ALA A 55 4.28 9.58 8.23
CA ALA A 55 4.95 10.32 9.29
C ALA A 55 3.99 11.28 10.05
N THR A 56 2.88 11.70 9.43
CA THR A 56 1.93 12.64 10.04
C THR A 56 1.06 12.00 11.11
N CYS A 57 0.45 10.85 10.80
CA CYS A 57 -0.46 10.16 11.73
C CYS A 57 0.18 8.94 12.41
N GLY A 58 1.40 8.55 12.02
CA GLY A 58 2.02 7.31 12.49
C GLY A 58 1.32 6.06 11.98
N LEU A 59 0.73 6.13 10.78
CA LEU A 59 0.20 4.96 10.08
C LEU A 59 1.37 4.02 9.79
N ASP A 60 1.20 2.76 10.16
CA ASP A 60 2.11 1.66 9.87
C ASP A 60 1.20 0.50 9.48
N ALA A 61 1.03 0.29 8.19
CA ALA A 61 0.12 -0.70 7.66
C ALA A 61 0.85 -1.58 6.65
N SER A 62 0.84 -2.88 6.89
CA SER A 62 1.45 -3.85 5.99
C SER A 62 0.37 -4.50 5.14
N LEU A 63 0.35 -4.19 3.84
CA LEU A 63 -0.57 -4.80 2.88
C LEU A 63 0.12 -5.96 2.16
N HIS A 64 -0.42 -7.14 2.39
CA HIS A 64 -0.07 -8.32 1.62
C HIS A 64 -0.97 -8.38 0.38
N ILE A 65 -0.38 -8.29 -0.79
CA ILE A 65 -1.08 -8.44 -2.07
C ILE A 65 -0.74 -9.83 -2.57
N PRO A 66 -1.67 -10.81 -2.46
CA PRO A 66 -1.49 -12.07 -3.14
C PRO A 66 -1.49 -11.77 -4.65
N LEU A 67 -0.34 -11.97 -5.29
CA LEU A 67 -0.30 -12.01 -6.75
C LEU A 67 -1.26 -13.13 -7.18
N PRO A 68 -2.17 -12.89 -8.14
CA PRO A 68 -2.83 -13.98 -8.81
C PRO A 68 -1.72 -14.82 -9.44
N GLY A 69 -1.41 -15.98 -8.86
CA GLY A 69 -0.65 -17.00 -9.56
C GLY A 69 -1.35 -17.29 -10.90
N PRO A 70 -0.63 -17.75 -11.93
CA PRO A 70 -1.20 -17.99 -13.27
C PRO A 70 -2.23 -19.13 -13.24
N GLY A 71 -3.42 -18.89 -12.68
CA GLY A 71 -4.40 -19.91 -12.35
C GLY A 71 -5.68 -19.41 -11.68
N GLN A 72 -5.99 -18.12 -11.73
CA GLN A 72 -7.35 -17.63 -11.49
C GLN A 72 -8.00 -17.41 -12.85
N MET A 73 -8.38 -18.54 -13.47
CA MET A 73 -9.19 -18.62 -14.69
C MET A 73 -10.68 -18.53 -14.35
#